data_AF-A0A2Y9G278-F1
#
_entry.id   AF-A0A2Y9G278-F1
#
_cell.length_a   1.000
_cell.length_b   1.000
_cell.length_c   1.000
_cell.angle_alpha   90.00
_cell.angle_beta   90.00
_cell.angle_gamma   90.00
#
_symmetry.space_group_name_H-M   'P 1'
#
loop_
_entity.id
_entity.type
_entity.pdbx_description
1 polymer ?
#
loop_
_entity_poly.entity_id
_entity_poly.type
_entity_poly.pdbx_seq_one_letter_code
_entity_poly.pdbx_strand_id
1 'polypeptide(L)'
;MARVGAAPLTCVNRTSYRECVKAIVKNQADAVSLDSGLVFKAGQAPYKLKPVVAEVYGSKEQPQTHYYAVAVVKKDTNFQLNELRGKKSCHTGFRRSAGWYIPIGTLRPFLEWTGPPASLESAVSSFFSGSCVPCVDARQFPKLCSLCAGQGANKCACSSQEPYFGYSGAF
;
A
#
# COMPACT_ATOMS: atom_id res chain seq x y z
N MET A 1 30.56 14.71 27.73
CA MET A 1 29.58 14.18 26.75
C MET A 1 30.30 13.94 25.44
N ALA A 2 30.55 12.68 25.09
CA ALA A 2 31.17 12.34 23.81
C ALA A 2 30.20 12.70 22.68
N ARG A 3 30.64 13.55 21.74
CA ARG A 3 29.94 13.72 20.46
C ARG A 3 30.03 12.39 19.73
N VAL A 4 28.95 11.62 19.73
CA VAL A 4 28.80 10.48 18.83
C VAL A 4 28.84 11.05 17.42
N GLY A 5 29.94 10.81 16.69
CA GLY A 5 30.02 11.18 15.28
C GLY A 5 28.88 10.52 14.52
N ALA A 6 28.21 11.28 13.65
CA ALA A 6 27.12 10.74 12.84
C ALA A 6 27.64 9.53 12.05
N ALA A 7 26.97 8.38 12.18
CA ALA A 7 27.31 7.20 11.39
C ALA A 7 27.16 7.55 9.89
N PRO A 8 28.14 7.19 9.04
CA PRO A 8 28.03 7.44 7.61
C PRO A 8 26.85 6.67 7.01
N LEU A 9 26.04 7.33 6.20
CA LEU A 9 24.88 6.75 5.52
C LEU A 9 25.16 6.60 4.02
N THR A 10 24.85 5.43 3.47
CA THR A 10 24.94 5.15 2.03
C THR A 10 23.59 4.71 1.48
N CYS A 11 23.26 5.14 0.26
CA CYS A 11 21.98 4.83 -0.36
C CYS A 11 22.08 3.62 -1.31
N VAL A 12 21.14 2.69 -1.18
CA VAL A 12 21.03 1.52 -2.08
C VAL A 12 19.72 1.62 -2.84
N ASN A 13 19.79 1.90 -4.14
CA ASN A 13 18.60 2.07 -4.97
C ASN A 13 17.98 0.71 -5.37
N ARG A 14 16.66 0.60 -5.28
CA ARG A 14 15.85 -0.56 -5.69
C ARG A 14 14.51 -0.07 -6.24
N THR A 15 13.85 -0.91 -7.03
CA THR A 15 12.65 -0.53 -7.81
C THR A 15 11.33 -0.70 -7.07
N SER A 16 11.33 -1.34 -5.89
CA SER A 16 10.13 -1.51 -5.06
C SER A 16 10.48 -1.81 -3.60
N TYR A 17 9.51 -1.64 -2.70
CA TYR A 17 9.65 -2.04 -1.29
C TYR A 17 10.04 -3.51 -1.13
N ARG A 18 9.57 -4.39 -2.03
CA ARG A 18 9.86 -5.83 -1.97
C ARG A 18 11.33 -6.11 -2.29
N GLU A 19 11.90 -5.37 -3.23
CA GLU A 19 13.31 -5.45 -3.55
C GLU A 19 14.19 -4.86 -2.44
N CYS A 20 13.74 -3.82 -1.73
CA CYS A 20 14.42 -3.34 -0.51
C CYS A 20 14.42 -4.42 0.59
N VAL A 21 13.27 -5.04 0.88
CA VAL A 21 13.18 -6.14 1.87
C VAL A 21 14.10 -7.31 1.51
N LYS A 22 14.13 -7.70 0.23
CA LYS A 22 15.07 -8.73 -0.26
C LYS A 22 16.53 -8.31 -0.12
N ALA A 23 16.85 -7.04 -0.40
CA ALA A 23 18.20 -6.52 -0.27
C ALA A 23 18.70 -6.62 1.18
N ILE A 24 17.85 -6.29 2.16
CA ILE A 24 18.20 -6.42 3.59
C ILE A 24 18.49 -7.86 3.96
N VAL A 25 17.62 -8.80 3.58
CA VAL A 25 17.82 -10.23 3.86
C VAL A 25 19.08 -10.80 3.20
N LYS A 26 19.51 -10.20 2.08
CA LYS A 26 20.75 -10.55 1.37
C LYS A 26 21.99 -9.79 1.87
N ASN A 27 21.89 -9.01 2.95
CA ASN A 27 22.96 -8.15 3.46
C ASN A 27 23.48 -7.13 2.42
N GLN A 28 22.58 -6.61 1.57
CA GLN A 28 22.90 -5.59 0.56
C GLN A 28 22.37 -4.20 0.93
N ALA A 29 21.62 -4.09 2.02
CA ALA A 29 21.08 -2.86 2.60
C ALA A 29 20.75 -3.12 4.08
N ASP A 30 20.62 -2.08 4.88
CA ASP A 30 20.46 -2.24 6.33
C ASP A 30 19.03 -1.94 6.83
N ALA A 31 18.37 -0.93 6.26
CA ALA A 31 17.08 -0.45 6.73
C ALA A 31 16.19 0.08 5.59
N VAL A 32 14.88 0.01 5.79
CA VAL A 32 13.85 0.61 4.93
C VAL A 32 12.61 0.95 5.78
N SER A 33 12.02 2.13 5.59
CA SER A 33 10.71 2.45 6.19
C SER A 33 9.60 1.77 5.38
N LEU A 34 8.65 1.14 6.08
CA LEU A 34 7.57 0.35 5.49
C LEU A 34 6.23 0.67 6.15
N ASP A 35 5.18 0.75 5.33
CA ASP A 35 3.81 0.70 5.81
C ASP A 35 3.54 -0.61 6.61
N SER A 36 2.67 -0.57 7.60
CA SER A 36 2.42 -1.70 8.51
C SER A 36 1.94 -2.98 7.81
N GLY A 37 1.19 -2.87 6.70
CA GLY A 37 0.81 -4.02 5.88
C GLY A 37 2.02 -4.70 5.21
N LEU A 38 3.04 -3.91 4.88
CA LEU A 38 4.30 -4.39 4.32
C LEU A 38 5.24 -4.91 5.42
N VAL A 39 5.23 -4.31 6.62
CA VAL A 39 5.91 -4.86 7.81
C VAL A 39 5.40 -6.27 8.12
N PHE A 40 4.09 -6.49 8.10
CA PHE A 40 3.50 -7.83 8.28
C PHE A 40 4.06 -8.83 7.26
N LYS A 41 4.24 -8.43 6.00
CA LYS A 41 4.82 -9.29 4.96
C LYS A 41 6.32 -9.48 5.11
N ALA A 42 7.06 -8.45 5.51
CA ALA A 42 8.50 -8.52 5.75
C ALA A 42 8.85 -9.38 6.99
N GLY A 43 7.94 -9.51 7.95
CA GLY A 43 8.11 -10.38 9.13
C GLY A 43 7.87 -11.87 8.87
N GLN A 44 7.25 -12.23 7.75
CA GLN A 44 6.99 -13.64 7.40
C GLN A 44 8.21 -14.31 6.77
N ALA A 45 8.23 -15.65 6.77
CA ALA A 45 9.20 -16.40 6.00
C ALA A 45 9.10 -16.06 4.49
N PRO A 46 10.22 -15.96 3.75
CA PRO A 46 11.59 -16.22 4.20
C PRO A 46 12.29 -15.01 4.84
N TYR A 47 11.65 -13.83 4.90
CA TYR A 47 12.33 -12.58 5.22
C TYR A 47 12.61 -12.39 6.71
N LYS A 48 11.65 -12.73 7.58
CA LYS A 48 11.78 -12.69 9.06
C LYS A 48 12.37 -11.37 9.61
N LEU A 49 12.12 -10.23 8.94
CA LEU A 49 12.56 -8.92 9.40
C LEU A 49 11.72 -8.45 10.59
N LYS A 50 12.28 -7.55 11.39
CA LYS A 50 11.62 -6.99 12.58
C LYS A 50 11.58 -5.46 12.48
N PRO A 51 10.49 -4.79 12.89
CA PRO A 51 10.49 -3.34 13.04
C PRO A 51 11.40 -2.96 14.22
N VAL A 52 12.29 -1.99 14.00
CA VAL A 52 13.23 -1.50 15.02
C VAL A 52 13.02 -0.02 15.38
N VAL A 53 12.34 0.73 14.52
CA VAL A 53 11.96 2.14 14.70
C VAL A 53 10.55 2.32 14.15
N ALA A 54 9.75 3.16 14.80
CA ALA A 54 8.42 3.56 14.36
C ALA A 54 8.36 5.07 14.10
N GLU A 55 7.61 5.48 13.08
CA GLU A 55 7.33 6.88 12.80
C GLU A 55 6.38 7.46 13.87
N VAL A 56 6.60 8.73 14.23
CA VAL A 56 5.76 9.48 15.17
C VAL A 56 5.04 10.57 14.39
N TYR A 57 3.71 10.58 14.47
CA TYR A 57 2.82 11.59 13.91
C TYR A 57 2.22 12.44 15.05
N GLY A 58 1.32 13.37 14.69
CA GLY A 58 0.73 14.30 15.64
C GLY A 58 1.65 15.48 15.94
N SER A 59 1.36 16.19 17.05
CA SER A 59 2.18 17.30 17.50
C SER A 59 3.25 16.82 18.50
N LYS A 60 4.21 17.69 18.84
CA LYS A 60 5.23 17.35 19.85
C LYS A 60 4.60 17.10 21.23
N GLU A 61 3.49 17.75 21.51
CA GLU A 61 2.74 17.68 22.76
C GLU A 61 1.84 16.43 22.81
N GLN A 62 1.41 15.93 21.64
CA GLN A 62 0.55 14.75 21.50
C GLN A 62 1.10 13.79 20.43
N PRO A 63 2.26 13.15 20.69
CA PRO A 63 2.87 12.23 19.74
C PRO A 63 2.04 10.96 19.60
N GLN A 64 1.86 10.50 18.37
CA GLN A 64 1.08 9.30 18.04
C GLN A 64 1.90 8.37 17.15
N THR A 65 2.03 7.10 17.55
CA THR A 65 2.63 6.04 16.72
C THR A 65 1.60 5.28 15.90
N HIS A 66 0.47 5.94 15.59
CA HIS A 66 -0.63 5.41 14.81
C HIS A 66 -1.18 6.51 13.90
N TYR A 67 -1.97 6.11 12.92
CA TYR A 67 -2.68 7.01 12.02
C TYR A 67 -4.03 6.41 11.65
N TYR A 68 -4.94 7.23 11.11
CA TYR A 68 -6.27 6.80 10.72
C TYR A 68 -6.32 6.41 9.25
N ALA A 69 -6.90 5.24 8.97
CA ALA A 69 -7.33 4.89 7.63
C ALA A 69 -8.74 5.45 7.40
N VAL A 70 -8.91 6.26 6.36
CA VAL A 70 -10.17 6.93 6.02
C VAL A 70 -10.51 6.72 4.55
N ALA A 71 -11.81 6.76 4.24
CA ALA A 71 -12.30 6.82 2.87
C ALA A 71 -12.71 8.26 2.56
N VAL A 72 -12.07 8.86 1.55
CA VAL A 72 -12.34 10.24 1.13
C VAL A 72 -13.20 10.23 -0.14
N VAL A 73 -14.19 11.10 -0.19
CA VAL A 73 -15.06 11.31 -1.35
C VAL A 73 -15.18 12.80 -1.64
N LYS A 74 -15.54 13.14 -2.87
CA LYS A 74 -15.85 14.54 -3.22
C LYS A 74 -17.13 14.98 -2.49
N LYS A 75 -17.20 16.27 -2.16
CA LYS A 75 -18.45 16.89 -1.76
C LYS A 75 -19.51 16.65 -2.85
N ASP A 76 -20.75 16.40 -2.44
CA ASP A 76 -21.91 16.15 -3.30
C ASP A 76 -21.98 14.75 -3.97
N THR A 77 -21.15 13.79 -3.55
CA THR A 77 -21.40 12.37 -3.86
C THR A 77 -22.62 11.86 -3.07
N ASN A 78 -23.60 11.30 -3.77
CA ASN A 78 -24.82 10.74 -3.16
C ASN A 78 -24.73 9.21 -3.01
N PHE A 79 -23.75 8.74 -2.24
CA PHE A 79 -23.64 7.33 -1.86
C PHE A 79 -22.88 7.19 -0.53
N GLN A 80 -23.17 6.13 0.20
CA GLN A 80 -22.52 5.78 1.46
C GLN A 80 -21.51 4.63 1.29
N LEU A 81 -20.80 4.30 2.37
CA LEU A 81 -19.77 3.25 2.38
C LEU A 81 -20.30 1.87 1.93
N ASN A 82 -21.56 1.55 2.22
CA ASN A 82 -22.22 0.30 1.82
C ASN A 82 -22.75 0.31 0.36
N GLU A 83 -22.63 1.43 -0.36
CA GLU A 83 -23.12 1.63 -1.74
C GLU A 83 -21.98 1.76 -2.77
N LEU A 84 -20.79 1.27 -2.39
CA LEU A 84 -19.58 1.38 -3.21
C LEU A 84 -19.52 0.41 -4.40
N ARG A 85 -20.44 -0.56 -4.49
CA ARG A 85 -20.49 -1.48 -5.63
C ARG A 85 -20.68 -0.71 -6.94
N GLY A 86 -19.88 -1.06 -7.94
CA GLY A 86 -19.86 -0.41 -9.25
C GLY A 86 -19.25 0.99 -9.27
N LYS A 87 -18.78 1.54 -8.14
CA LYS A 87 -18.05 2.82 -8.11
C LYS A 87 -16.60 2.65 -8.55
N LYS A 88 -15.92 3.76 -8.79
CA LYS A 88 -14.48 3.80 -9.05
C LYS A 88 -13.72 3.95 -7.73
N SER A 89 -12.53 3.37 -7.62
CA SER A 89 -11.73 3.46 -6.39
C SER A 89 -10.26 3.78 -6.65
N CYS A 90 -9.67 4.57 -5.75
CA CYS A 90 -8.24 4.90 -5.74
C CYS A 90 -7.62 4.33 -4.47
N HIS A 91 -6.51 3.61 -4.61
CA HIS A 91 -5.85 2.91 -3.52
C HIS A 91 -4.37 3.29 -3.47
N THR A 92 -3.82 3.49 -2.27
CA THR A 92 -2.41 3.90 -2.12
C THR A 92 -1.39 2.89 -2.66
N GLY A 93 -1.82 1.63 -2.83
CA GLY A 93 -1.00 0.50 -3.26
C GLY A 93 -1.45 -0.81 -2.63
N PHE A 94 -1.29 -1.90 -3.36
CA PHE A 94 -1.62 -3.25 -2.94
C PHE A 94 -0.91 -3.63 -1.63
N ARG A 95 -1.65 -4.27 -0.71
CA ARG A 95 -1.16 -4.70 0.63
C ARG A 95 -0.68 -3.58 1.56
N ARG A 96 -0.98 -2.32 1.27
CA ARG A 96 -0.82 -1.24 2.25
C ARG A 96 -1.99 -1.21 3.22
N SER A 97 -1.79 -0.68 4.42
CA SER A 97 -2.81 -0.66 5.46
C SER A 97 -4.05 0.14 5.07
N ALA A 98 -3.94 1.47 4.96
CA ALA A 98 -5.09 2.31 4.61
C ALA A 98 -5.58 2.14 3.17
N GLY A 99 -4.68 1.81 2.24
CA GLY A 99 -5.06 1.66 0.83
C GLY A 99 -5.62 0.29 0.45
N TRP A 100 -5.40 -0.76 1.25
CA TRP A 100 -5.82 -2.11 0.86
C TRP A 100 -6.38 -2.92 2.04
N TYR A 101 -5.58 -3.21 3.07
CA TYR A 101 -6.00 -4.14 4.12
C TYR A 101 -7.25 -3.66 4.87
N ILE A 102 -7.27 -2.40 5.30
CA ILE A 102 -8.42 -1.83 6.01
C ILE A 102 -9.66 -1.75 5.11
N PRO A 103 -9.65 -1.06 3.94
CA PRO A 103 -10.87 -0.92 3.14
C PRO A 103 -11.40 -2.25 2.61
N ILE A 104 -10.53 -3.18 2.19
CA ILE A 104 -10.99 -4.49 1.68
C ILE A 104 -11.50 -5.37 2.84
N GLY A 105 -10.91 -5.27 4.03
CA GLY A 105 -11.43 -5.92 5.24
C GLY A 105 -12.82 -5.40 5.61
N THR A 106 -13.01 -4.07 5.62
CA THR A 106 -14.31 -3.42 5.87
C THR A 106 -15.35 -3.80 4.81
N LEU A 107 -14.93 -3.90 3.54
CA LEU A 107 -15.84 -4.22 2.43
C LEU A 107 -16.11 -5.71 2.27
N ARG A 108 -15.40 -6.59 3.00
CA ARG A 108 -15.53 -8.06 2.88
C ARG A 108 -16.98 -8.56 2.86
N PRO A 109 -17.92 -8.10 3.71
CA PRO A 109 -19.31 -8.54 3.68
C PRO A 109 -20.03 -8.24 2.35
N PHE A 110 -19.56 -7.26 1.58
CA PHE A 110 -20.16 -6.84 0.31
C PHE A 110 -19.47 -7.40 -0.93
N LEU A 111 -18.35 -8.14 -0.79
CA LEU A 111 -17.56 -8.62 -1.93
C LEU A 111 -18.06 -9.94 -2.55
N GLU A 112 -19.03 -10.61 -1.92
CA GLU A 112 -19.52 -11.95 -2.35
C GLU A 112 -18.37 -12.97 -2.55
N TRP A 113 -17.26 -12.78 -1.84
CA TRP A 113 -16.08 -13.62 -1.95
C TRP A 113 -16.22 -14.87 -1.09
N THR A 114 -16.21 -16.04 -1.73
CA THR A 114 -16.38 -17.35 -1.08
C THR A 114 -15.10 -17.88 -0.42
N GLY A 115 -13.97 -17.21 -0.60
CA GLY A 115 -12.66 -17.65 -0.11
C GLY A 115 -11.84 -18.40 -1.15
N PRO A 116 -10.65 -18.92 -0.77
CA PRO A 116 -9.80 -19.71 -1.65
C PRO A 116 -10.55 -20.94 -2.21
N PRO A 117 -10.32 -21.32 -3.49
CA PRO A 117 -9.23 -20.88 -4.37
C PRO A 117 -9.49 -19.55 -5.10
N ALA A 118 -10.69 -18.96 -4.99
CA ALA A 118 -10.95 -17.65 -5.59
C ALA A 118 -10.07 -16.59 -4.91
N SER A 119 -9.39 -15.76 -5.70
CA SER A 119 -8.57 -14.68 -5.15
C SER A 119 -9.46 -13.54 -4.65
N LEU A 120 -9.03 -12.91 -3.56
CA LEU A 120 -9.72 -11.73 -3.02
C LEU A 120 -9.66 -10.56 -4.02
N GLU A 121 -8.53 -10.45 -4.73
CA GLU A 121 -8.29 -9.47 -5.79
C GLU A 121 -9.33 -9.59 -6.92
N SER A 122 -9.73 -10.82 -7.28
CA SER A 122 -10.78 -11.05 -8.28
C SER A 122 -12.14 -10.52 -7.80
N ALA A 123 -12.50 -10.78 -6.53
CA ALA A 123 -13.74 -10.26 -5.95
C ALA A 123 -13.74 -8.72 -5.91
N VAL A 124 -12.64 -8.09 -5.51
CA VAL A 124 -12.49 -6.62 -5.52
C VAL A 124 -12.56 -6.07 -6.95
N SER A 125 -11.92 -6.74 -7.91
CA SER A 125 -11.96 -6.38 -9.34
C SER A 125 -13.39 -6.43 -9.90
N SER A 126 -14.20 -7.39 -9.46
CA SER A 126 -15.62 -7.48 -9.83
C SER A 126 -16.49 -6.44 -9.11
N PHE A 127 -16.17 -6.10 -7.87
CA PHE A 127 -16.95 -5.18 -7.04
C PHE A 127 -16.93 -3.73 -7.53
N PHE A 128 -15.75 -3.17 -7.85
CA PHE A 128 -15.61 -1.81 -8.38
C PHE A 128 -15.75 -1.79 -9.92
N SER A 129 -16.17 -0.68 -10.52
CA SER A 129 -16.20 -0.55 -11.99
C SER A 129 -14.83 -0.32 -12.61
N GLY A 130 -13.88 0.17 -11.83
CA GLY A 130 -12.47 0.32 -12.18
C GLY A 130 -11.72 0.89 -11.00
N SER A 131 -10.44 0.56 -10.90
CA SER A 131 -9.59 1.03 -9.80
C SER A 131 -8.21 1.44 -10.28
N CYS A 132 -7.53 2.23 -9.45
CA CYS A 132 -6.07 2.24 -9.44
C CYS A 132 -5.57 1.60 -8.14
N VAL A 133 -4.96 0.42 -8.26
CA VAL A 133 -4.32 -0.34 -7.18
C VAL A 133 -2.86 -0.61 -7.60
N PRO A 134 -1.95 0.35 -7.40
CA PRO A 134 -0.54 0.16 -7.72
C PRO A 134 0.04 -1.11 -7.07
N CYS A 135 1.06 -1.70 -7.69
CA CYS A 135 1.73 -2.95 -7.24
C CYS A 135 0.95 -4.26 -7.44
N VAL A 136 -0.30 -4.23 -7.93
CA VAL A 136 -1.04 -5.47 -8.26
C VAL A 136 -0.56 -6.06 -9.59
N ASP A 137 -0.78 -7.36 -9.80
CA ASP A 137 -0.50 -7.98 -11.10
C ASP A 137 -1.52 -7.49 -12.15
N ALA A 138 -1.11 -6.51 -12.95
CA ALA A 138 -1.93 -5.90 -13.99
C ALA A 138 -2.32 -6.89 -15.11
N ARG A 139 -1.57 -7.99 -15.30
CA ARG A 139 -1.91 -9.02 -16.30
C ARG A 139 -3.06 -9.87 -15.81
N GLN A 140 -3.06 -10.22 -14.52
CA GLN A 140 -4.10 -11.02 -13.91
C GLN A 140 -5.35 -10.19 -13.54
N PHE A 141 -5.16 -8.93 -13.12
CA PHE A 141 -6.23 -8.05 -12.64
C PHE A 141 -6.22 -6.68 -13.36
N PRO A 142 -6.43 -6.64 -14.69
CA PRO A 142 -6.30 -5.40 -15.47
C PRO A 142 -7.24 -4.28 -15.01
N LYS A 143 -8.44 -4.65 -14.52
CA LYS A 143 -9.43 -3.68 -14.02
C LYS A 143 -8.97 -2.97 -12.74
N LEU A 144 -8.14 -3.61 -11.92
CA LEU A 144 -7.53 -2.99 -10.74
C LEU A 144 -6.44 -1.96 -11.09
N CYS A 145 -5.95 -1.97 -12.34
CA CYS A 145 -4.98 -0.99 -12.86
C CYS A 145 -5.59 -0.04 -13.90
N SER A 146 -6.90 -0.13 -14.15
CA SER A 146 -7.56 0.57 -15.26
C SER A 146 -7.51 2.09 -15.12
N LEU A 147 -7.59 2.61 -13.89
CA LEU A 147 -7.59 4.05 -13.59
C LEU A 147 -6.18 4.60 -13.29
N CYS A 148 -5.16 3.76 -13.26
CA CYS A 148 -3.79 4.21 -13.01
C CYS A 148 -3.25 5.04 -14.19
N ALA A 149 -2.41 6.03 -13.89
CA ALA A 149 -2.01 7.09 -14.81
C ALA A 149 -0.59 6.91 -15.39
N GLY A 150 0.19 5.96 -14.87
CA GLY A 150 1.52 5.65 -15.39
C GLY A 150 1.50 5.23 -16.87
N GLN A 151 2.60 5.50 -17.56
CA GLN A 151 2.74 5.27 -18.99
C GLN A 151 3.58 4.02 -19.29
N GLY A 152 3.19 3.25 -20.31
CA GLY A 152 3.91 2.04 -20.73
C GLY A 152 4.14 1.08 -19.56
N ALA A 153 5.41 0.72 -19.32
CA ALA A 153 5.80 -0.18 -18.22
C ALA A 153 5.58 0.41 -16.82
N ASN A 154 5.37 1.73 -16.70
CA ASN A 154 5.13 2.39 -15.42
C ASN A 154 3.65 2.42 -15.02
N LYS A 155 2.74 2.00 -15.90
CA LYS A 155 1.31 1.91 -15.54
C LYS A 155 1.13 0.93 -14.40
N CYS A 156 0.51 1.38 -13.31
CA CYS A 156 0.27 0.58 -12.11
C CYS A 156 1.55 0.16 -11.35
N ALA A 157 2.67 0.84 -11.63
CA ALA A 157 3.97 0.53 -11.02
C ALA A 157 3.96 0.67 -9.49
N CYS A 158 4.84 -0.08 -8.85
CA CYS A 158 5.00 -0.08 -7.41
C CYS A 158 6.00 0.96 -6.89
N SER A 159 5.91 2.18 -7.45
CA SER A 159 6.83 3.28 -7.18
C SER A 159 6.19 4.61 -7.59
N SER A 160 6.87 5.72 -7.30
CA SER A 160 6.47 7.07 -7.74
C SER A 160 6.43 7.28 -9.26
N GLN A 161 6.89 6.30 -10.06
CA GLN A 161 6.70 6.32 -11.51
C GLN A 161 5.23 6.14 -11.93
N GLU A 162 4.39 5.60 -11.04
CA GLU A 162 2.93 5.66 -11.16
C GLU A 162 2.45 6.93 -10.41
N PRO A 163 1.90 7.94 -11.11
CA PRO A 163 1.46 9.18 -10.46
C PRO A 163 0.41 8.98 -9.37
N TYR A 164 -0.42 7.92 -9.47
CA TYR A 164 -1.42 7.58 -8.46
C TYR A 164 -0.93 6.63 -7.35
N PHE A 165 0.39 6.48 -7.19
CA PHE A 165 0.99 5.71 -6.10
C PHE A 165 1.09 6.50 -4.80
N GLY A 166 0.85 5.82 -3.68
CA GLY A 166 0.98 6.40 -2.34
C GLY A 166 -0.23 7.19 -1.87
N TYR A 167 -0.11 7.83 -0.70
CA TYR A 167 -1.22 8.58 -0.09
C TYR A 167 -1.65 9.75 -0.97
N SER A 168 -0.69 10.59 -1.41
CA SER A 168 -0.96 11.74 -2.27
C SER A 168 -1.41 11.34 -3.68
N GLY A 169 -0.91 10.23 -4.23
CA GLY A 169 -1.33 9.78 -5.55
C GLY A 169 -2.77 9.22 -5.57
N ALA A 170 -3.25 8.68 -4.45
CA ALA A 170 -4.60 8.15 -4.34
C ALA A 170 -5.67 9.21 -4.04
N PHE A 171 -5.27 10.42 -3.64
CA PHE A 171 -6.15 11.56 -3.33
C PHE A 171 -6.42 12.40 -4.59
#